data_AF-A0A9E0LEE9-F1
#
_entry.id   AF-A0A9E0LEE9-F1
#
_cell.length_a   1.000
_cell.length_b   1.000
_cell.length_c   1.000
_cell.angle_alpha   90.00
_cell.angle_beta   90.00
_cell.angle_gamma   90.00
#
_symmetry.space_group_name_H-M   'P 1'
#
loop_
_entity.id
_entity.type
_entity.pdbx_description
1 polymer ?
#
loop_
_entity_poly.entity_id
_entity_poly.type
_entity_poly.pdbx_seq_one_letter_code
_entity_poly.pdbx_strand_id
1 'polypeptide(L)'
;AQSLLWEIEAHDTLGGARDALKAQQRIVPAVPVSVQQGTLVQLDGSYELPVAPPPTALPGRGGISLAVQPKLAEGLPGVRDWWARYPYSCLEQQASKAIGMEDAAAWRALMARVPTYLDEDGLANYFPPRAGETRRGSDTLTAFLISAAEEAAKLDPTMGLPDAVRAPMEQALVAFVEGKITRKFWSPRDDLSMRKLAAIEALSRSGKAQARMLSSITIAPNQWPTHAVIDWLRILRKVPGIANQAARLQEAEQILHSRLNYQGTRVAFSTEQQDDWWWLMQNSDVNAARLLLAVMDDPAWQSDLPRLVTGFIGRQQGGAWHTTTANLWGALALRSFSAKFENTPVAGTTQATLGSETARVDWTKVERRKPTDAAGAAHQTSTFGAPSAPGMLSGNTLFLPWPKAANQTLAVTHQGTGKPWLTVQSLAAVPRTAPLDAGYRVRRSVVPVEQADKSLPAGQYSRGDVLRVTLEVDASADMTWVAITDPIPGGATILGSGLGRDSEIATQGEKRTGNGWLAFEERSFEAFRSYYEYLPEGKVKLQYTIRLNNAGNFALPPTRVEALYAPEMFGESPNAPVRVLQGK
;
A
#
# COMPACT_ATOMS: atom_id res chain seq x y z
N ALA A 1 9.33 2.65 -14.87
CA ALA A 1 10.22 1.47 -15.04
C ALA A 1 10.82 1.53 -16.45
N GLN A 2 12.09 1.16 -16.61
CA GLN A 2 12.69 1.04 -17.94
C GLN A 2 12.24 -0.29 -18.57
N SER A 3 12.11 -0.32 -19.89
CA SER A 3 11.87 -1.57 -20.63
C SER A 3 12.83 -1.69 -21.80
N LEU A 4 13.35 -2.88 -22.04
CA LEU A 4 14.05 -3.22 -23.28
C LEU A 4 13.02 -3.73 -24.27
N LEU A 5 13.14 -3.26 -25.51
CA LEU A 5 12.35 -3.74 -26.62
C LEU A 5 13.26 -4.61 -27.48
N TRP A 6 12.88 -5.87 -27.64
CA TRP A 6 13.57 -6.84 -28.46
C TRP A 6 12.79 -7.01 -29.76
N GLU A 7 13.48 -6.89 -30.89
CA GLU A 7 12.97 -7.21 -32.22
C GLU A 7 13.86 -8.33 -32.77
N ILE A 8 13.23 -9.45 -33.10
CA ILE A 8 13.88 -10.65 -33.61
C ILE A 8 13.33 -10.87 -35.01
N GLU A 9 14.17 -10.74 -36.02
CA GLU A 9 13.79 -10.95 -37.42
C GLU A 9 14.44 -12.22 -37.95
N ALA A 10 13.66 -13.04 -38.63
CA ALA A 10 14.12 -14.22 -39.35
C ALA A 10 13.94 -13.99 -40.85
N HIS A 11 15.00 -14.21 -41.61
CA HIS A 11 15.01 -14.07 -43.06
C HIS A 11 15.44 -15.37 -43.70
N ASP A 12 14.60 -15.91 -44.58
CA ASP A 12 14.97 -17.03 -45.44
C ASP A 12 15.90 -16.52 -46.55
N THR A 13 17.12 -17.04 -46.56
CA THR A 13 18.17 -16.67 -47.52
C THR A 13 17.99 -17.29 -48.90
N LEU A 14 17.10 -18.28 -49.05
CA LEU A 14 16.84 -18.99 -50.30
C LEU A 14 15.48 -18.61 -50.91
N GLY A 15 14.43 -18.54 -50.08
CA GLY A 15 13.05 -18.27 -50.53
C GLY A 15 12.58 -16.83 -50.31
N GLY A 16 13.36 -15.99 -49.63
CA GLY A 16 13.02 -14.57 -49.39
C GLY A 16 11.90 -14.31 -48.38
N ALA A 17 11.36 -15.36 -47.75
CA ALA A 17 10.38 -15.25 -46.68
C ALA A 17 10.97 -14.51 -45.46
N ARG A 18 10.10 -13.78 -44.73
CA ARG A 18 10.48 -13.04 -43.52
C ARG A 18 9.46 -13.26 -42.42
N ASP A 19 9.95 -13.34 -41.20
CA ASP A 19 9.13 -13.36 -39.99
C ASP A 19 9.77 -12.45 -38.93
N ALA A 20 8.95 -11.88 -38.05
CA ALA A 20 9.41 -10.95 -37.02
C ALA A 20 8.64 -11.10 -35.72
N LEU A 21 9.36 -11.18 -34.61
CA LEU A 21 8.83 -11.21 -33.25
C LEU A 21 9.30 -9.96 -32.50
N LYS A 22 8.34 -9.29 -31.84
CA LYS A 22 8.61 -8.17 -30.94
C LYS A 22 8.27 -8.54 -29.50
N ALA A 23 9.22 -8.38 -28.60
CA ALA A 23 9.05 -8.69 -27.17
C ALA A 23 9.51 -7.52 -26.30
N GLN A 24 8.77 -7.26 -25.21
CA GLN A 24 9.13 -6.23 -24.23
C GLN A 24 9.58 -6.88 -22.93
N GLN A 25 10.74 -6.46 -22.42
CA GLN A 25 11.27 -6.91 -21.14
C GLN A 25 11.29 -5.75 -20.15
N ARG A 26 10.62 -5.93 -19.00
CA ARG A 26 10.63 -4.96 -17.90
C ARG A 26 11.95 -5.05 -17.12
N ILE A 27 12.56 -3.91 -16.84
CA ILE A 27 13.72 -3.79 -15.96
C ILE A 27 13.29 -3.20 -14.61
N VAL A 28 13.63 -3.91 -13.53
CA VAL A 28 13.45 -3.44 -12.15
C VAL A 28 14.81 -3.06 -11.56
N PRO A 29 14.98 -1.85 -11.03
CA PRO A 29 16.25 -1.42 -10.44
C PRO A 29 16.50 -2.14 -9.11
N ALA A 30 17.72 -2.65 -8.89
CA ALA A 30 18.11 -3.26 -7.61
C ALA A 30 18.12 -2.27 -6.45
N VAL A 31 18.41 -1.00 -6.74
CA VAL A 31 18.27 0.13 -5.81
C VAL A 31 17.31 1.13 -6.48
N PRO A 32 16.00 1.09 -6.20
CA PRO A 32 15.06 2.03 -6.80
C PRO A 32 15.29 3.45 -6.29
N VAL A 33 14.98 4.45 -7.12
CA VAL A 33 14.77 5.81 -6.62
C VAL A 33 13.48 5.80 -5.80
N SER A 34 13.57 6.22 -4.55
CA SER A 34 12.45 6.27 -3.62
C SER A 34 12.36 7.62 -2.93
N VAL A 35 11.15 7.96 -2.48
CA VAL A 35 10.92 9.14 -1.65
C VAL A 35 11.62 8.96 -0.31
N GLN A 36 12.48 9.91 0.04
CA GLN A 36 13.19 9.98 1.31
C GLN A 36 12.47 10.88 2.30
N GLN A 37 11.94 11.99 1.80
CA GLN A 37 11.13 12.95 2.55
C GLN A 37 10.05 13.49 1.62
N GLY A 38 8.91 13.87 2.18
CA GLY A 38 7.79 14.40 1.44
C GLY A 38 6.96 15.32 2.31
N THR A 39 6.58 16.47 1.77
CA THR A 39 5.80 17.50 2.46
C THR A 39 4.71 18.01 1.52
N LEU A 40 3.53 18.28 2.07
CA LEU A 40 2.42 18.91 1.39
C LEU A 40 2.06 20.20 2.14
N VAL A 41 2.11 21.32 1.43
CA VAL A 41 1.82 22.66 1.98
C VAL A 41 0.94 23.45 1.03
N GLN A 42 0.15 24.37 1.57
CA GLN A 42 -0.53 25.36 0.74
C GLN A 42 0.42 26.54 0.50
N LEU A 43 0.66 26.88 -0.76
CA LEU A 43 1.58 27.92 -1.17
C LEU A 43 0.88 29.28 -1.19
N ASP A 44 1.26 30.16 -0.26
CA ASP A 44 0.79 31.54 -0.16
C ASP A 44 1.97 32.49 -0.39
N GLY A 45 2.22 32.81 -1.66
CA GLY A 45 3.41 33.56 -2.08
C GLY A 45 4.65 32.67 -2.20
N SER A 46 5.56 32.72 -1.23
CA SER A 46 6.86 32.02 -1.27
C SER A 46 6.99 30.93 -0.20
N TYR A 47 7.65 29.83 -0.55
CA TYR A 47 7.98 28.72 0.33
C TYR A 47 9.46 28.35 0.19
N GLU A 48 10.14 28.19 1.32
CA GLU A 48 11.54 27.77 1.35
C GLU A 48 11.72 26.48 2.17
N LEU A 49 12.59 25.60 1.69
CA LEU A 49 12.90 24.34 2.35
C LEU A 49 14.38 23.99 2.18
N PRO A 50 15.15 23.87 3.28
CA PRO A 50 16.50 23.31 3.22
C PRO A 50 16.45 21.85 2.77
N VAL A 51 17.24 21.49 1.75
CA VAL A 51 17.30 20.14 1.18
C VAL A 51 18.74 19.69 0.94
N ALA A 52 18.95 18.39 1.09
CA ALA A 52 20.20 17.73 0.76
C ALA A 52 19.93 16.27 0.31
N PRO A 53 20.71 15.72 -0.63
CA PRO A 53 20.66 14.30 -0.91
C PRO A 53 21.13 13.50 0.32
N PRO A 54 20.55 12.31 0.59
CA PRO A 54 21.07 11.43 1.65
C PRO A 54 22.56 11.11 1.43
N PRO A 55 23.38 11.05 2.50
CA PRO A 55 24.83 10.86 2.35
C PRO A 55 25.26 9.59 1.61
N THR A 56 24.45 8.53 1.68
CA THR A 56 24.69 7.24 1.04
C THR A 56 23.97 7.08 -0.30
N ALA A 57 23.31 8.12 -0.80
CA ALA A 57 22.60 8.07 -2.08
C ALA A 57 23.57 7.89 -3.25
N LEU A 58 23.16 7.10 -4.24
CA LEU A 58 23.92 6.94 -5.48
C LEU A 58 23.98 8.28 -6.26
N PRO A 59 25.17 8.74 -6.66
CA PRO A 59 25.32 10.00 -7.39
C PRO A 59 24.47 10.06 -8.67
N GLY A 60 23.89 11.22 -8.95
CA GLY A 60 23.08 11.46 -10.15
C GLY A 60 21.74 10.73 -10.19
N ARG A 61 21.32 10.07 -9.10
CA ARG A 61 20.06 9.31 -9.04
C ARG A 61 19.07 9.92 -8.05
N GLY A 62 18.11 10.67 -8.60
CA GLY A 62 17.07 11.36 -7.84
C GLY A 62 17.18 12.88 -7.95
N GLY A 63 16.47 13.59 -7.09
CA GLY A 63 16.37 15.04 -7.09
C GLY A 63 15.19 15.50 -6.23
N ILE A 64 14.78 16.75 -6.41
CA ILE A 64 13.54 17.28 -5.85
C ILE A 64 12.45 17.19 -6.92
N SER A 65 11.42 16.40 -6.62
CA SER A 65 10.17 16.38 -7.38
C SER A 65 9.17 17.32 -6.72
N LEU A 66 8.55 18.20 -7.50
CA LEU A 66 7.47 19.06 -7.05
C LEU A 66 6.22 18.82 -7.88
N ALA A 67 5.06 18.87 -7.25
CA ALA A 67 3.77 18.89 -7.92
C ALA A 67 2.92 20.00 -7.34
N VAL A 68 2.32 20.80 -8.22
CA VAL A 68 1.39 21.86 -7.83
C VAL A 68 -0.02 21.47 -8.24
N GLN A 69 -0.99 21.71 -7.36
CA GLN A 69 -2.39 21.34 -7.58
C GLN A 69 -3.29 22.50 -7.15
N PRO A 70 -4.38 22.78 -7.87
CA PRO A 70 -5.30 23.84 -7.49
C PRO A 70 -6.12 23.43 -6.26
N LYS A 71 -6.26 22.12 -6.03
CA LYS A 71 -7.06 21.51 -4.97
C LYS A 71 -6.30 20.37 -4.29
N LEU A 72 -6.54 20.16 -3.00
CA LEU A 72 -5.90 19.14 -2.18
C LEU A 72 -6.13 17.72 -2.69
N ALA A 73 -7.32 17.48 -3.26
CA ALA A 73 -7.71 16.17 -3.77
C ALA A 73 -7.16 15.84 -5.15
N GLU A 74 -6.57 16.81 -5.88
CA GLU A 74 -6.15 16.64 -7.27
C GLU A 74 -4.79 15.93 -7.40
N GLY A 75 -4.65 14.79 -6.73
CA GLY A 75 -3.74 13.74 -7.17
C GLY A 75 -2.73 13.23 -6.15
N LEU A 76 -2.72 13.70 -4.89
CA LEU A 76 -1.90 13.21 -3.76
C LEU A 76 -0.67 12.38 -4.22
N PRO A 77 0.32 13.02 -4.89
CA PRO A 77 1.23 12.29 -5.76
C PRO A 77 2.14 11.35 -4.97
N GLY A 78 2.49 11.72 -3.73
CA GLY A 78 3.19 10.82 -2.81
C GLY A 78 2.42 9.54 -2.48
N VAL A 79 1.10 9.64 -2.26
CA VAL A 79 0.22 8.48 -2.03
C VAL A 79 0.11 7.62 -3.29
N ARG A 80 -0.04 8.24 -4.47
CA ARG A 80 -0.07 7.50 -5.75
C ARG A 80 1.24 6.78 -6.04
N ASP A 81 2.38 7.44 -5.81
CA ASP A 81 3.71 6.86 -5.97
C ASP A 81 3.95 5.72 -4.99
N TRP A 82 3.38 5.82 -3.78
CA TRP A 82 3.39 4.74 -2.80
C TRP A 82 2.60 3.54 -3.33
N TRP A 83 1.36 3.73 -3.80
CA TRP A 83 0.53 2.67 -4.40
C TRP A 83 1.17 1.99 -5.59
N ALA A 84 1.79 2.76 -6.49
CA ALA A 84 2.47 2.24 -7.67
C ALA A 84 3.64 1.31 -7.31
N ARG A 85 4.31 1.56 -6.18
CA ARG A 85 5.43 0.75 -5.68
C ARG A 85 5.00 -0.38 -4.74
N TYR A 86 3.79 -0.32 -4.19
CA TYR A 86 3.29 -1.32 -3.24
C TYR A 86 3.21 -2.71 -3.91
N PRO A 87 3.98 -3.71 -3.44
CA PRO A 87 4.18 -4.96 -4.18
C PRO A 87 3.22 -6.08 -3.78
N TYR A 88 2.46 -5.90 -2.70
CA TYR A 88 1.62 -6.94 -2.12
C TYR A 88 0.22 -6.97 -2.73
N SER A 89 -0.41 -8.15 -2.69
CA SER A 89 -1.52 -8.51 -3.56
C SER A 89 -2.70 -9.17 -2.82
N CYS A 90 -2.81 -9.05 -1.50
CA CYS A 90 -3.98 -9.55 -0.78
C CYS A 90 -5.24 -8.75 -1.17
N LEU A 91 -6.43 -9.29 -0.90
CA LEU A 91 -7.70 -8.70 -1.32
C LEU A 91 -7.89 -7.26 -0.80
N GLU A 92 -7.57 -7.01 0.47
CA GLU A 92 -7.56 -5.66 1.06
C GLU A 92 -6.71 -4.72 0.21
N GLN A 93 -5.48 -5.13 -0.09
CA GLN A 93 -4.49 -4.29 -0.76
C GLN A 93 -4.87 -4.01 -2.20
N GLN A 94 -5.41 -5.02 -2.91
CA GLN A 94 -5.93 -4.84 -4.27
C GLN A 94 -7.13 -3.88 -4.28
N ALA A 95 -8.05 -4.01 -3.32
CA ALA A 95 -9.21 -3.13 -3.18
C ALA A 95 -8.77 -1.69 -2.87
N SER A 96 -7.93 -1.51 -1.86
CA SER A 96 -7.40 -0.23 -1.44
C SER A 96 -6.61 0.47 -2.55
N LYS A 97 -5.80 -0.28 -3.31
CA LYS A 97 -5.07 0.24 -4.46
C LYS A 97 -6.00 0.65 -5.61
N ALA A 98 -7.00 -0.15 -5.96
CA ALA A 98 -7.94 0.17 -7.03
C ALA A 98 -8.74 1.44 -6.70
N ILE A 99 -9.31 1.52 -5.49
CA ILE A 99 -10.08 2.70 -5.05
C ILE A 99 -9.15 3.91 -4.89
N GLY A 100 -8.02 3.74 -4.19
CA GLY A 100 -7.08 4.83 -3.89
C GLY A 100 -6.38 5.41 -5.12
N MET A 101 -6.26 4.63 -6.20
CA MET A 101 -5.73 5.10 -7.49
C MET A 101 -6.81 5.63 -8.43
N GLU A 102 -8.09 5.56 -8.04
CA GLU A 102 -9.26 5.90 -8.87
C GLU A 102 -9.33 5.04 -10.16
N ASP A 103 -8.92 3.77 -10.07
CA ASP A 103 -8.90 2.84 -11.20
C ASP A 103 -10.17 1.98 -11.25
N ALA A 104 -11.21 2.51 -11.89
CA ALA A 104 -12.50 1.84 -12.02
C ALA A 104 -12.43 0.53 -12.82
N ALA A 105 -11.45 0.39 -13.72
CA ALA A 105 -11.25 -0.83 -14.49
C ALA A 105 -10.64 -1.93 -13.61
N ALA A 106 -9.60 -1.59 -12.83
CA ALA A 106 -9.02 -2.50 -11.85
C ALA A 106 -10.05 -2.88 -10.77
N TRP A 107 -10.87 -1.94 -10.31
CA TRP A 107 -11.96 -2.21 -9.37
C TRP A 107 -12.96 -3.21 -9.94
N ARG A 108 -13.47 -2.99 -11.15
CA ARG A 108 -14.41 -3.92 -11.81
C ARG A 108 -13.81 -5.31 -12.00
N ALA A 109 -12.56 -5.40 -12.42
CA ALA A 109 -11.84 -6.67 -12.57
C ALA A 109 -11.61 -7.36 -11.22
N LEU A 110 -11.41 -6.61 -10.14
CA LEU A 110 -11.34 -7.17 -8.79
C LEU A 110 -12.71 -7.69 -8.35
N MET A 111 -13.78 -6.92 -8.53
CA MET A 111 -15.15 -7.34 -8.14
C MET A 111 -15.59 -8.62 -8.83
N ALA A 112 -15.22 -8.81 -10.10
CA ALA A 112 -15.47 -10.07 -10.82
C ALA A 112 -14.75 -11.28 -10.19
N ARG A 113 -13.64 -11.06 -9.47
CA ARG A 113 -12.85 -12.10 -8.79
C ARG A 113 -13.22 -12.27 -7.32
N VAL A 114 -13.82 -11.28 -6.65
CA VAL A 114 -14.20 -11.38 -5.22
C VAL A 114 -14.98 -12.65 -4.87
N PRO A 115 -15.90 -13.18 -5.69
CA PRO A 115 -16.56 -14.45 -5.39
C PRO A 115 -15.59 -15.61 -5.10
N THR A 116 -14.39 -15.62 -5.70
CA THR A 116 -13.36 -16.64 -5.43
C THR A 116 -12.59 -16.40 -4.13
N TYR A 117 -12.86 -15.31 -3.42
CA TYR A 117 -12.27 -14.98 -2.13
C TYR A 117 -13.28 -15.17 -0.98
N LEU A 118 -14.57 -15.31 -1.27
CA LEU A 118 -15.58 -15.53 -0.24
C LEU A 118 -15.53 -16.98 0.25
N ASP A 119 -15.69 -17.16 1.55
CA ASP A 119 -15.88 -18.46 2.17
C ASP A 119 -17.35 -18.93 2.03
N GLU A 120 -17.67 -20.15 2.48
CA GLU A 120 -19.02 -20.73 2.37
C GLU A 120 -20.10 -19.90 3.07
N ASP A 121 -19.73 -19.13 4.10
CA ASP A 121 -20.66 -18.29 4.86
C ASP A 121 -20.81 -16.90 4.23
N GLY A 122 -19.99 -16.55 3.23
CA GLY A 122 -19.99 -15.25 2.55
C GLY A 122 -18.99 -14.24 3.10
N LEU A 123 -18.09 -14.62 4.03
CA LEU A 123 -17.03 -13.75 4.54
C LEU A 123 -15.80 -13.78 3.64
N ALA A 124 -15.19 -12.62 3.42
CA ALA A 124 -14.03 -12.47 2.55
C ALA A 124 -12.73 -12.99 3.19
N ASN A 125 -11.90 -13.68 2.40
CA ASN A 125 -10.54 -14.05 2.74
C ASN A 125 -9.54 -13.06 2.14
N TYR A 126 -8.37 -12.89 2.78
CA TYR A 126 -7.30 -12.03 2.26
C TYR A 126 -6.63 -12.62 1.00
N PHE A 127 -6.59 -13.95 0.90
CA PHE A 127 -6.16 -14.70 -0.27
C PHE A 127 -7.24 -15.72 -0.62
N PRO A 128 -7.34 -16.20 -1.87
CA PRO A 128 -8.32 -17.22 -2.23
C PRO A 128 -8.18 -18.45 -1.30
N PRO A 129 -9.29 -18.92 -0.70
CA PRO A 129 -9.24 -20.05 0.23
C PRO A 129 -8.75 -21.31 -0.48
N ARG A 130 -7.96 -22.13 0.23
CA ARG A 130 -7.51 -23.43 -0.30
C ARG A 130 -8.63 -24.45 -0.21
N ALA A 131 -8.52 -25.52 -0.99
CA ALA A 131 -9.42 -26.66 -0.87
C ALA A 131 -9.37 -27.20 0.58
N GLY A 132 -10.54 -27.24 1.24
CA GLY A 132 -10.68 -27.66 2.64
C GLY A 132 -10.66 -26.52 3.67
N GLU A 133 -10.32 -25.28 3.30
CA GLU A 133 -10.32 -24.10 4.19
C GLU A 133 -11.59 -23.25 3.99
N THR A 134 -12.77 -23.87 4.13
CA THR A 134 -14.00 -23.28 3.59
C THR A 134 -14.78 -22.33 4.51
N ARG A 135 -14.35 -22.14 5.76
CA ARG A 135 -14.99 -21.23 6.76
C ARG A 135 -13.99 -20.40 7.56
N ARG A 136 -13.04 -19.78 6.87
CA ARG A 136 -11.94 -18.98 7.46
C ARG A 136 -12.00 -17.49 7.09
N GLY A 137 -13.07 -17.05 6.42
CA GLY A 137 -13.25 -15.65 6.02
C GLY A 137 -13.27 -14.70 7.22
N SER A 138 -12.75 -13.50 7.01
CA SER A 138 -12.56 -12.47 8.03
C SER A 138 -13.73 -11.49 8.03
N ASP A 139 -14.42 -11.40 9.18
CA ASP A 139 -15.43 -10.37 9.43
C ASP A 139 -14.86 -8.95 9.31
N THR A 140 -13.63 -8.74 9.75
CA THR A 140 -12.96 -7.43 9.73
C THR A 140 -12.64 -6.99 8.31
N LEU A 141 -12.11 -7.90 7.47
CA LEU A 141 -11.90 -7.63 6.05
C LEU A 141 -13.22 -7.36 5.33
N THR A 142 -14.24 -8.15 5.63
CA THR A 142 -15.56 -8.03 5.01
C THR A 142 -16.21 -6.67 5.35
N ALA A 143 -16.16 -6.26 6.61
CA ALA A 143 -16.61 -4.94 7.06
C ALA A 143 -15.81 -3.81 6.39
N PHE A 144 -14.48 -3.96 6.28
CA PHE A 144 -13.63 -3.00 5.59
C PHE A 144 -14.03 -2.82 4.12
N LEU A 145 -14.21 -3.91 3.36
CA LEU A 145 -14.56 -3.85 1.94
C LEU A 145 -15.89 -3.12 1.72
N ILE A 146 -16.91 -3.41 2.53
CA ILE A 146 -18.19 -2.71 2.49
C ILE A 146 -18.02 -1.24 2.83
N SER A 147 -17.38 -0.92 3.96
CA SER A 147 -17.25 0.47 4.41
C SER A 147 -16.44 1.33 3.45
N ALA A 148 -15.35 0.80 2.91
CA ALA A 148 -14.48 1.51 1.96
C ALA A 148 -15.17 1.76 0.61
N ALA A 149 -15.83 0.74 0.04
CA ALA A 149 -16.50 0.87 -1.25
C ALA A 149 -17.73 1.78 -1.17
N GLU A 150 -18.52 1.71 -0.09
CA GLU A 150 -19.65 2.62 0.13
C GLU A 150 -19.19 4.08 0.35
N GLU A 151 -18.03 4.31 0.97
CA GLU A 151 -17.46 5.66 1.08
C GLU A 151 -16.94 6.16 -0.29
N ALA A 152 -16.29 5.29 -1.06
CA ALA A 152 -15.83 5.61 -2.42
C ALA A 152 -17.00 5.90 -3.37
N ALA A 153 -18.10 5.16 -3.26
CA ALA A 153 -19.30 5.30 -4.08
C ALA A 153 -19.97 6.68 -3.96
N LYS A 154 -19.77 7.39 -2.84
CA LYS A 154 -20.25 8.78 -2.68
C LYS A 154 -19.50 9.76 -3.59
N LEU A 155 -18.23 9.47 -3.89
CA LEU A 155 -17.39 10.30 -4.75
C LEU A 155 -17.47 9.86 -6.21
N ASP A 156 -17.52 8.55 -6.44
CA ASP A 156 -17.64 7.93 -7.76
C ASP A 156 -18.53 6.68 -7.66
N PRO A 157 -19.79 6.73 -8.16
CA PRO A 157 -20.71 5.60 -8.11
C PRO A 157 -20.19 4.32 -8.78
N THR A 158 -19.21 4.43 -9.70
CA THR A 158 -18.61 3.25 -10.35
C THR A 158 -17.71 2.43 -9.42
N MET A 159 -17.34 2.98 -8.27
CA MET A 159 -16.57 2.33 -7.20
C MET A 159 -17.46 1.58 -6.18
N GLY A 160 -18.78 1.58 -6.35
CA GLY A 160 -19.68 0.82 -5.49
C GLY A 160 -19.50 -0.70 -5.61
N LEU A 161 -19.94 -1.43 -4.57
CA LEU A 161 -19.99 -2.89 -4.62
C LEU A 161 -21.18 -3.36 -5.47
N PRO A 162 -20.98 -4.27 -6.45
CA PRO A 162 -22.08 -4.95 -7.11
C PRO A 162 -22.90 -5.77 -6.11
N ASP A 163 -24.22 -5.84 -6.29
CA ASP A 163 -25.12 -6.57 -5.38
C ASP A 163 -24.75 -8.05 -5.20
N ALA A 164 -24.28 -8.70 -6.28
CA ALA A 164 -23.83 -10.09 -6.26
C ALA A 164 -22.64 -10.32 -5.30
N VAL A 165 -21.84 -9.29 -5.03
CA VAL A 165 -20.72 -9.32 -4.09
C VAL A 165 -21.16 -8.80 -2.72
N ARG A 166 -21.93 -7.72 -2.69
CA ARG A 166 -22.39 -7.07 -1.46
C ARG A 166 -23.33 -7.95 -0.62
N ALA A 167 -24.34 -8.55 -1.24
CA ALA A 167 -25.39 -9.24 -0.50
C ALA A 167 -24.89 -10.45 0.33
N PRO A 168 -24.03 -11.34 -0.19
CA PRO A 168 -23.44 -12.41 0.63
C PRO A 168 -22.64 -11.89 1.81
N MET A 169 -21.81 -10.86 1.60
CA MET A 169 -20.99 -10.25 2.65
C MET A 169 -21.85 -9.62 3.76
N GLU A 170 -22.92 -8.91 3.40
CA GLU A 170 -23.85 -8.33 4.38
C GLU A 170 -24.59 -9.41 5.17
N GLN A 171 -25.07 -10.46 4.50
CA GLN A 171 -25.75 -11.59 5.16
C GLN A 171 -24.82 -12.28 6.16
N ALA A 172 -23.55 -12.48 5.77
CA ALA A 172 -22.52 -13.05 6.62
C ALA A 172 -22.24 -12.16 7.85
N LEU A 173 -22.11 -10.84 7.66
CA LEU A 173 -21.91 -9.90 8.78
C LEU A 173 -23.11 -9.87 9.73
N VAL A 174 -24.34 -9.91 9.22
CA VAL A 174 -25.54 -10.03 10.06
C VAL A 174 -25.48 -11.29 10.89
N ALA A 175 -25.19 -12.44 10.28
CA ALA A 175 -25.09 -13.71 10.97
C ALA A 175 -23.94 -13.75 12.00
N PHE A 176 -22.81 -13.09 11.73
CA PHE A 176 -21.71 -12.92 12.68
C PHE A 176 -22.11 -12.06 13.90
N VAL A 177 -22.74 -10.91 13.66
CA VAL A 177 -23.20 -10.01 14.73
C VAL A 177 -24.24 -10.70 15.62
N GLU A 178 -25.17 -11.45 15.01
CA GLU A 178 -26.17 -12.27 15.70
C GLU A 178 -25.60 -13.53 16.38
N GLY A 179 -24.30 -13.84 16.20
CA GLY A 179 -23.64 -15.00 16.81
C GLY A 179 -23.93 -16.34 16.13
N LYS A 180 -24.58 -16.34 14.96
CA LYS A 180 -24.79 -17.54 14.12
C LYS A 180 -23.49 -17.98 13.45
N ILE A 181 -22.62 -17.03 13.13
CA ILE A 181 -21.26 -17.26 12.65
C ILE A 181 -20.30 -16.89 13.78
N THR A 182 -19.35 -17.78 14.07
CA THR A 182 -18.23 -17.50 14.98
C THR A 182 -16.92 -17.50 14.22
N ARG A 183 -16.08 -16.49 14.47
CA ARG A 183 -14.72 -16.38 13.94
C ARG A 183 -13.75 -16.06 15.05
N LYS A 184 -12.72 -16.89 15.17
CA LYS A 184 -11.62 -16.74 16.12
C LYS A 184 -10.31 -16.65 15.35
N PHE A 185 -9.66 -15.51 15.45
CA PHE A 185 -8.32 -15.26 14.94
C PHE A 185 -7.38 -15.06 16.13
N TRP A 186 -6.07 -15.07 15.88
CA TRP A 186 -5.13 -14.63 16.91
C TRP A 186 -5.32 -13.13 17.16
N SER A 187 -5.34 -12.75 18.43
CA SER A 187 -5.37 -11.36 18.86
C SER A 187 -4.62 -11.23 20.20
N PRO A 188 -3.94 -10.10 20.47
CA PRO A 188 -3.23 -9.90 21.73
C PRO A 188 -4.17 -9.52 22.89
N ARG A 189 -5.46 -9.27 22.60
CA ARG A 189 -6.51 -8.88 23.56
C ARG A 189 -7.89 -9.28 23.03
N ASP A 190 -8.90 -9.26 23.89
CA ASP A 190 -10.28 -9.49 23.45
C ASP A 190 -10.73 -8.38 22.49
N ASP A 191 -11.18 -8.78 21.31
CA ASP A 191 -11.52 -7.90 20.20
C ASP A 191 -12.93 -8.14 19.64
N LEU A 192 -13.65 -9.16 20.13
CA LEU A 192 -14.91 -9.60 19.53
C LEU A 192 -15.95 -8.48 19.52
N SER A 193 -16.05 -7.74 20.63
CA SER A 193 -16.98 -6.61 20.74
C SER A 193 -16.67 -5.51 19.71
N MET A 194 -15.39 -5.23 19.45
CA MET A 194 -14.97 -4.20 18.50
C MET A 194 -15.16 -4.67 17.05
N ARG A 195 -14.90 -5.95 16.76
CA ARG A 195 -15.20 -6.57 15.46
C ARG A 195 -16.70 -6.54 15.15
N LYS A 196 -17.55 -6.87 16.13
CA LYS A 196 -19.01 -6.72 15.98
C LYS A 196 -19.44 -5.27 15.77
N LEU A 197 -18.85 -4.33 16.51
CA LEU A 197 -19.16 -2.91 16.34
C LEU A 197 -18.80 -2.41 14.93
N ALA A 198 -17.63 -2.77 14.41
CA ALA A 198 -17.21 -2.45 13.03
C ALA A 198 -18.14 -3.08 11.98
N ALA A 199 -18.58 -4.33 12.19
CA ALA A 199 -19.56 -4.99 11.33
C ALA A 199 -20.92 -4.27 11.34
N ILE A 200 -21.39 -3.81 12.51
CA ILE A 200 -22.62 -3.01 12.62
C ILE A 200 -22.46 -1.66 11.92
N GLU A 201 -21.29 -1.01 12.02
CA GLU A 201 -21.02 0.24 11.29
C GLU A 201 -21.10 0.02 9.78
N ALA A 202 -20.46 -1.04 9.27
CA ALA A 202 -20.52 -1.40 7.86
C ALA A 202 -21.98 -1.62 7.40
N LEU A 203 -22.74 -2.41 8.15
CA LEU A 203 -24.17 -2.67 7.89
C LEU A 203 -25.05 -1.41 8.02
N SER A 204 -24.63 -0.41 8.79
CA SER A 204 -25.37 0.86 8.90
C SER A 204 -25.33 1.68 7.62
N ARG A 205 -24.34 1.45 6.75
CA ARG A 205 -24.18 2.17 5.48
C ARG A 205 -25.20 1.74 4.44
N SER A 206 -25.59 0.47 4.44
CA SER A 206 -26.61 -0.11 3.57
C SER A 206 -27.99 -0.28 4.23
N GLY A 207 -28.16 0.25 5.44
CA GLY A 207 -29.45 0.21 6.16
C GLY A 207 -29.81 -1.16 6.74
N LYS A 208 -28.85 -2.09 6.85
CA LYS A 208 -29.05 -3.43 7.44
C LYS A 208 -28.83 -3.48 8.95
N ALA A 209 -28.16 -2.49 9.53
CA ALA A 209 -27.94 -2.40 10.96
C ALA A 209 -29.25 -2.10 11.72
N GLN A 210 -29.45 -2.77 12.86
CA GLN A 210 -30.61 -2.60 13.73
C GLN A 210 -30.16 -2.40 15.17
N ALA A 211 -30.86 -1.59 15.96
CA ALA A 211 -30.48 -1.30 17.35
C ALA A 211 -30.29 -2.56 18.21
N ARG A 212 -31.09 -3.62 17.97
CA ARG A 212 -30.95 -4.91 18.68
C ARG A 212 -29.60 -5.61 18.48
N MET A 213 -28.89 -5.31 17.39
CA MET A 213 -27.56 -5.87 17.13
C MET A 213 -26.52 -5.42 18.16
N LEU A 214 -26.76 -4.30 18.85
CA LEU A 214 -25.89 -3.79 19.91
C LEU A 214 -26.08 -4.53 21.25
N SER A 215 -27.07 -5.41 21.39
CA SER A 215 -27.40 -6.04 22.67
C SER A 215 -26.31 -6.97 23.20
N SER A 216 -25.45 -7.50 22.32
CA SER A 216 -24.33 -8.36 22.71
C SER A 216 -23.03 -7.58 22.98
N ILE A 217 -23.07 -6.24 22.98
CA ILE A 217 -21.90 -5.38 23.17
C ILE A 217 -22.10 -4.56 24.44
N THR A 218 -21.15 -4.65 25.37
CA THR A 218 -21.11 -3.76 26.54
C THR A 218 -20.75 -2.34 26.07
N ILE A 219 -21.71 -1.43 26.12
CA ILE A 219 -21.52 -0.03 25.69
C ILE A 219 -20.75 0.74 26.75
N ALA A 220 -19.44 0.89 26.55
CA ALA A 220 -18.53 1.64 27.43
C ALA A 220 -17.52 2.47 26.60
N PRO A 221 -17.96 3.52 25.87
CA PRO A 221 -17.11 4.23 24.90
C PRO A 221 -15.83 4.83 25.49
N ASN A 222 -15.86 5.23 26.77
CA ASN A 222 -14.67 5.73 27.47
C ASN A 222 -13.52 4.70 27.53
N GLN A 223 -13.83 3.40 27.54
CA GLN A 223 -12.85 2.31 27.60
C GLN A 223 -12.47 1.78 26.21
N TRP A 224 -13.14 2.25 25.16
CA TRP A 224 -12.93 1.76 23.80
C TRP A 224 -11.77 2.48 23.10
N PRO A 225 -11.06 1.80 22.19
CA PRO A 225 -10.10 2.48 21.31
C PRO A 225 -10.82 3.48 20.40
N THR A 226 -10.07 4.43 19.83
CA THR A 226 -10.62 5.56 19.09
C THR A 226 -11.38 5.14 17.83
N HIS A 227 -10.91 4.12 17.10
CA HIS A 227 -11.63 3.59 15.94
C HIS A 227 -13.05 3.15 16.30
N ALA A 228 -13.23 2.52 17.47
CA ALA A 228 -14.53 2.02 17.92
C ALA A 228 -15.45 3.17 18.36
N VAL A 229 -14.90 4.24 18.96
CA VAL A 229 -15.71 5.44 19.26
C VAL A 229 -16.15 6.13 17.97
N ILE A 230 -15.32 6.15 16.93
CA ILE A 230 -15.69 6.66 15.60
C ILE A 230 -16.80 5.79 14.97
N ASP A 231 -16.69 4.46 15.05
CA ASP A 231 -17.73 3.54 14.60
C ASP A 231 -19.05 3.79 15.34
N TRP A 232 -18.96 3.97 16.65
CA TRP A 232 -20.10 4.24 17.51
C TRP A 232 -20.80 5.56 17.16
N LEU A 233 -20.03 6.63 16.93
CA LEU A 233 -20.54 7.93 16.48
C LEU A 233 -21.35 7.77 15.18
N ARG A 234 -20.83 7.02 14.20
CA ARG A 234 -21.50 6.79 12.92
C ARG A 234 -22.77 5.95 13.07
N ILE A 235 -22.73 4.90 13.90
CA ILE A 235 -23.89 4.06 14.21
C ILE A 235 -24.98 4.92 14.86
N LEU A 236 -24.64 5.74 15.86
CA LEU A 236 -25.57 6.64 16.53
C LEU A 236 -26.20 7.68 15.61
N ARG A 237 -25.56 8.04 14.50
CA ARG A 237 -26.13 8.97 13.51
C ARG A 237 -27.05 8.29 12.50
N LYS A 238 -26.82 7.01 12.20
CA LYS A 238 -27.50 6.30 11.10
C LYS A 238 -28.55 5.30 11.53
N VAL A 239 -28.39 4.68 12.70
CA VAL A 239 -29.26 3.58 13.13
C VAL A 239 -30.37 4.13 14.05
N PRO A 240 -31.65 4.03 13.65
CA PRO A 240 -32.75 4.48 14.48
C PRO A 240 -33.05 3.49 15.62
N GLY A 241 -33.73 3.98 16.66
CA GLY A 241 -34.25 3.13 17.74
C GLY A 241 -33.23 2.75 18.81
N ILE A 242 -32.07 3.44 18.86
CA ILE A 242 -31.08 3.24 19.94
C ILE A 242 -31.58 3.96 21.20
N ALA A 243 -31.58 3.25 22.34
CA ALA A 243 -31.95 3.85 23.62
C ALA A 243 -30.97 4.97 24.02
N ASN A 244 -31.47 6.12 24.49
CA ASN A 244 -30.68 7.30 24.89
C ASN A 244 -29.73 7.81 23.79
N GLN A 245 -30.12 7.69 22.52
CA GLN A 245 -29.29 8.01 21.35
C GLN A 245 -28.66 9.42 21.39
N ALA A 246 -29.44 10.45 21.74
CA ALA A 246 -28.93 11.83 21.80
C ALA A 246 -27.84 12.02 22.86
N ALA A 247 -28.05 11.49 24.07
CA ALA A 247 -27.06 11.57 25.16
C ALA A 247 -25.78 10.78 24.82
N ARG A 248 -25.93 9.59 24.21
CA ARG A 248 -24.80 8.77 23.74
C ARG A 248 -24.03 9.42 22.60
N LEU A 249 -24.70 10.19 21.75
CA LEU A 249 -24.06 10.96 20.69
C LEU A 249 -23.18 12.07 21.27
N GLN A 250 -23.71 12.84 22.22
CA GLN A 250 -22.95 13.86 22.93
C GLN A 250 -21.75 13.28 23.68
N GLU A 251 -21.93 12.12 24.35
CA GLU A 251 -20.83 11.41 25.02
C GLU A 251 -19.73 11.02 24.03
N ALA A 252 -20.09 10.41 22.89
CA ALA A 252 -19.12 10.00 21.87
C ALA A 252 -18.34 11.20 21.29
N GLU A 253 -19.03 12.31 21.02
CA GLU A 253 -18.41 13.56 20.55
C GLU A 253 -17.43 14.13 21.57
N GLN A 254 -17.85 14.20 22.85
CA GLN A 254 -16.98 14.68 23.93
C GLN A 254 -15.72 13.82 24.09
N ILE A 255 -15.87 12.48 24.01
CA ILE A 255 -14.74 11.55 24.06
C ILE A 255 -13.78 11.83 22.90
N LEU A 256 -14.27 11.96 21.66
CA LEU A 256 -13.41 12.23 20.51
C LEU A 256 -12.70 13.58 20.63
N HIS A 257 -13.39 14.64 21.04
CA HIS A 257 -12.76 15.94 21.29
C HIS A 257 -11.68 15.86 22.38
N SER A 258 -11.96 15.20 23.51
CA SER A 258 -10.98 15.05 24.60
C SER A 258 -9.75 14.22 24.23
N ARG A 259 -9.87 13.34 23.23
CA ARG A 259 -8.74 12.56 22.72
C ARG A 259 -7.88 13.34 21.75
N LEU A 260 -8.44 14.33 21.04
CA LEU A 260 -7.67 15.12 20.09
C LEU A 260 -6.66 16.01 20.80
N ASN A 261 -5.41 15.87 20.37
CA ASN A 261 -4.31 16.73 20.74
C ASN A 261 -3.64 17.25 19.47
N TYR A 262 -3.09 18.44 19.53
CA TYR A 262 -2.42 19.07 18.39
C TYR A 262 -1.00 19.45 18.80
N GLN A 263 -0.03 18.78 18.19
CA GLN A 263 1.38 18.97 18.44
C GLN A 263 2.00 19.65 17.22
N GLY A 264 2.22 20.97 17.32
CA GLY A 264 2.65 21.78 16.18
C GLY A 264 1.63 21.73 15.04
N THR A 265 2.05 21.23 13.88
CA THR A 265 1.22 21.09 12.67
C THR A 265 0.59 19.70 12.51
N ARG A 266 0.70 18.82 13.52
CA ARG A 266 0.16 17.45 13.48
C ARG A 266 -1.01 17.28 14.45
N VAL A 267 -2.02 16.53 14.02
CA VAL A 267 -3.06 16.02 14.92
C VAL A 267 -2.58 14.69 15.49
N ALA A 268 -2.81 14.47 16.78
CA ALA A 268 -2.54 13.24 17.51
C ALA A 268 -3.73 12.88 18.39
N PHE A 269 -3.80 11.62 18.83
CA PHE A 269 -4.73 11.19 19.88
C PHE A 269 -3.99 10.97 21.20
N SER A 270 -4.60 11.35 22.33
CA SER A 270 -4.05 11.04 23.66
C SER A 270 -3.97 9.54 23.93
N THR A 271 -4.73 8.73 23.17
CA THR A 271 -4.79 7.27 23.24
C THR A 271 -3.96 6.55 22.17
N GLU A 272 -3.12 7.25 21.38
CA GLU A 272 -2.46 6.66 20.21
C GLU A 272 -1.75 5.33 20.47
N GLN A 273 -1.03 5.23 21.59
CA GLN A 273 -0.33 3.99 21.98
C GLN A 273 -1.25 2.77 22.12
N GLN A 274 -2.54 2.98 22.37
CA GLN A 274 -3.54 1.94 22.54
C GLN A 274 -4.41 1.74 21.28
N ASP A 275 -4.28 2.62 20.29
CA ASP A 275 -5.11 2.67 19.08
C ASP A 275 -4.56 1.82 17.93
N ASP A 276 -3.31 1.35 18.03
CA ASP A 276 -2.64 0.53 17.01
C ASP A 276 -3.09 -0.95 17.10
N TRP A 277 -4.31 -1.20 16.64
CA TRP A 277 -4.89 -2.54 16.50
C TRP A 277 -4.61 -3.06 15.09
N TRP A 278 -3.33 -3.26 14.79
CA TRP A 278 -2.84 -3.68 13.47
C TRP A 278 -3.46 -5.01 13.00
N TRP A 279 -3.86 -5.89 13.92
CA TRP A 279 -4.54 -7.15 13.57
C TRP A 279 -5.96 -6.93 13.03
N LEU A 280 -6.54 -5.74 13.27
CA LEU A 280 -7.79 -5.29 12.67
C LEU A 280 -7.58 -4.21 11.58
N MET A 281 -6.34 -4.00 11.13
CA MET A 281 -5.95 -3.00 10.14
C MET A 281 -6.27 -1.55 10.57
N GLN A 282 -6.34 -1.31 11.89
CA GLN A 282 -6.59 0.01 12.49
C GLN A 282 -5.30 0.59 13.07
N ASN A 283 -5.15 1.90 12.95
CA ASN A 283 -4.10 2.68 13.60
C ASN A 283 -4.56 4.14 13.72
N SER A 284 -3.73 4.97 14.33
CA SER A 284 -4.01 6.39 14.53
C SER A 284 -4.19 7.21 13.24
N ASP A 285 -3.53 6.83 12.13
CA ASP A 285 -3.74 7.49 10.82
C ASP A 285 -5.12 7.16 10.24
N VAL A 286 -5.52 5.90 10.32
CA VAL A 286 -6.87 5.45 9.94
C VAL A 286 -7.92 6.19 10.78
N ASN A 287 -7.68 6.35 12.09
CA ASN A 287 -8.59 7.07 12.99
C ASN A 287 -8.76 8.53 12.58
N ALA A 288 -7.67 9.25 12.31
CA ALA A 288 -7.74 10.64 11.90
C ALA A 288 -8.51 10.82 10.58
N ALA A 289 -8.26 9.96 9.59
CA ALA A 289 -8.97 9.96 8.31
C ALA A 289 -10.47 9.66 8.47
N ARG A 290 -10.82 8.61 9.23
CA ARG A 290 -12.20 8.18 9.46
C ARG A 290 -12.98 9.17 10.32
N LEU A 291 -12.31 9.83 11.27
CA LEU A 291 -12.87 10.92 12.06
C LEU A 291 -13.20 12.12 11.17
N LEU A 292 -12.26 12.56 10.32
CA LEU A 292 -12.50 13.64 9.36
C LEU A 292 -13.72 13.35 8.49
N LEU A 293 -13.83 12.13 7.94
CA LEU A 293 -15.00 11.70 7.18
C LEU A 293 -16.29 11.61 8.03
N ALA A 294 -16.20 11.37 9.33
CA ALA A 294 -17.37 11.22 10.20
C ALA A 294 -17.98 12.58 10.58
N VAL A 295 -17.14 13.62 10.69
CA VAL A 295 -17.53 14.93 11.23
C VAL A 295 -17.59 16.04 10.19
N MET A 296 -17.23 15.77 8.93
CA MET A 296 -17.18 16.76 7.84
C MET A 296 -18.51 17.51 7.61
N ASP A 297 -19.63 16.83 7.82
CA ASP A 297 -20.98 17.36 7.64
C ASP A 297 -21.59 17.88 8.94
N ASP A 298 -20.88 17.78 10.06
CA ASP A 298 -21.36 18.19 11.35
C ASP A 298 -21.11 19.68 11.60
N PRO A 299 -22.15 20.49 11.85
CA PRO A 299 -22.00 21.89 12.25
C PRO A 299 -21.14 22.08 13.50
N ALA A 300 -21.18 21.15 14.45
CA ALA A 300 -20.43 21.26 15.72
C ALA A 300 -18.91 21.18 15.52
N TRP A 301 -18.45 20.60 14.41
CA TRP A 301 -17.02 20.39 14.12
C TRP A 301 -16.43 21.42 13.15
N GLN A 302 -17.24 22.33 12.59
CA GLN A 302 -16.79 23.23 11.50
C GLN A 302 -15.59 24.10 11.89
N SER A 303 -15.50 24.53 13.14
CA SER A 303 -14.35 25.31 13.65
C SER A 303 -13.06 24.50 13.73
N ASP A 304 -13.15 23.18 13.94
CA ASP A 304 -12.00 22.29 14.10
C ASP A 304 -11.53 21.70 12.77
N LEU A 305 -12.40 21.65 11.74
CA LEU A 305 -12.11 21.01 10.46
C LEU A 305 -10.81 21.48 9.79
N PRO A 306 -10.50 22.79 9.68
CA PRO A 306 -9.25 23.22 9.03
C PRO A 306 -8.00 22.70 9.76
N ARG A 307 -8.04 22.68 11.10
CA ARG A 307 -6.94 22.19 11.94
C ARG A 307 -6.84 20.67 11.88
N LEU A 308 -7.97 19.96 11.84
CA LEU A 308 -8.02 18.51 11.70
C LEU A 308 -7.44 18.06 10.34
N VAL A 309 -7.80 18.74 9.24
CA VAL A 309 -7.27 18.43 7.89
C VAL A 309 -5.77 18.70 7.81
N THR A 310 -5.33 19.90 8.23
CA THR A 310 -3.90 20.25 8.23
C THR A 310 -3.10 19.31 9.13
N GLY A 311 -3.65 19.03 10.31
CA GLY A 311 -3.09 18.10 11.27
C GLY A 311 -2.96 16.69 10.71
N PHE A 312 -3.98 16.21 9.97
CA PHE A 312 -4.00 14.90 9.35
C PHE A 312 -2.99 14.77 8.20
N ILE A 313 -2.90 15.78 7.32
CA ILE A 313 -1.87 15.86 6.28
C ILE A 313 -0.48 15.82 6.91
N GLY A 314 -0.28 16.57 8.01
CA GLY A 314 0.98 16.61 8.73
C GLY A 314 1.45 15.25 9.27
N ARG A 315 0.56 14.25 9.37
CA ARG A 315 0.90 12.88 9.79
C ARG A 315 1.59 12.06 8.70
N GLN A 316 1.52 12.50 7.43
CA GLN A 316 2.22 11.83 6.34
C GLN A 316 3.73 11.77 6.60
N GLN A 317 4.35 10.68 6.15
CA GLN A 317 5.78 10.48 6.16
C GLN A 317 6.22 10.11 4.74
N GLY A 318 7.13 10.88 4.16
CA GLY A 318 7.49 10.68 2.75
C GLY A 318 6.33 10.95 1.77
N GLY A 319 5.34 11.77 2.17
CA GLY A 319 4.18 12.13 1.33
C GLY A 319 3.08 11.07 1.23
N ALA A 320 3.10 10.04 2.09
CA ALA A 320 2.06 9.03 2.22
C ALA A 320 1.85 8.65 3.69
N TRP A 321 0.78 7.92 4.01
CA TRP A 321 0.66 7.22 5.28
C TRP A 321 1.24 5.81 5.14
N HIS A 322 1.49 5.10 6.24
CA HIS A 322 2.33 3.91 6.16
C HIS A 322 1.60 2.59 5.89
N THR A 323 0.26 2.56 5.97
CA THR A 323 -0.55 1.36 5.64
C THR A 323 -1.43 1.58 4.42
N THR A 324 -1.83 0.47 3.78
CA THR A 324 -2.80 0.50 2.69
C THR A 324 -4.13 1.11 3.12
N THR A 325 -4.63 0.71 4.29
CA THR A 325 -5.87 1.26 4.87
C THR A 325 -5.75 2.75 5.17
N ALA A 326 -4.65 3.22 5.75
CA ALA A 326 -4.46 4.64 6.06
C ALA A 326 -4.38 5.49 4.78
N ASN A 327 -3.66 5.03 3.76
CA ASN A 327 -3.61 5.71 2.47
C ASN A 327 -4.97 5.77 1.78
N LEU A 328 -5.75 4.69 1.85
CA LEU A 328 -7.09 4.66 1.27
C LEU A 328 -8.02 5.64 1.99
N TRP A 329 -8.17 5.49 3.31
CA TRP A 329 -9.06 6.35 4.09
C TRP A 329 -8.64 7.81 4.01
N GLY A 330 -7.32 8.08 4.01
CA GLY A 330 -6.78 9.42 3.83
C GLY A 330 -7.12 10.02 2.48
N ALA A 331 -6.94 9.26 1.39
CA ALA A 331 -7.33 9.71 0.05
C ALA A 331 -8.83 10.02 -0.04
N LEU A 332 -9.69 9.13 0.50
CA LEU A 332 -11.13 9.36 0.53
C LEU A 332 -11.51 10.60 1.35
N ALA A 333 -10.90 10.79 2.53
CA ALA A 333 -11.15 11.92 3.41
C ALA A 333 -10.77 13.25 2.74
N LEU A 334 -9.58 13.33 2.12
CA LEU A 334 -9.14 14.55 1.44
C LEU A 334 -9.94 14.83 0.17
N ARG A 335 -10.37 13.80 -0.56
CA ARG A 335 -11.28 13.93 -1.72
C ARG A 335 -12.63 14.49 -1.31
N SER A 336 -13.26 13.93 -0.27
CA SER A 336 -14.52 14.44 0.27
C SER A 336 -14.39 15.88 0.77
N PHE A 337 -13.29 16.21 1.46
CA PHE A 337 -13.04 17.57 1.93
C PHE A 337 -12.92 18.57 0.76
N SER A 338 -12.07 18.25 -0.21
CA SER A 338 -11.84 19.13 -1.37
C SER A 338 -13.10 19.35 -2.20
N ALA A 339 -13.91 18.29 -2.41
CA ALA A 339 -15.18 18.37 -3.12
C ALA A 339 -16.17 19.34 -2.47
N LYS A 340 -16.08 19.52 -1.14
CA LYS A 340 -16.98 20.36 -0.36
C LYS A 340 -16.47 21.79 -0.15
N PHE A 341 -15.17 21.97 0.10
CA PHE A 341 -14.62 23.23 0.61
C PHE A 341 -13.71 23.98 -0.38
N GLU A 342 -13.25 23.37 -1.47
CA GLU A 342 -12.29 24.00 -2.39
C GLU A 342 -12.90 24.30 -3.75
N ASN A 343 -13.26 25.57 -3.98
CA ASN A 343 -13.90 26.03 -5.23
C ASN A 343 -13.18 27.19 -5.93
N THR A 344 -12.08 27.70 -5.37
CA THR A 344 -11.35 28.85 -5.94
C THR A 344 -10.34 28.38 -7.00
N PRO A 345 -10.40 28.86 -8.25
CA PRO A 345 -9.40 28.54 -9.28
C PRO A 345 -8.03 29.13 -8.95
N VAL A 346 -6.96 28.42 -9.35
CA VAL A 346 -5.58 28.93 -9.31
C VAL A 346 -5.15 29.35 -10.72
N ALA A 347 -4.47 30.49 -10.84
CA ALA A 347 -3.96 30.99 -12.11
C ALA A 347 -2.57 31.62 -11.94
N GLY A 348 -1.91 31.99 -13.05
CA GLY A 348 -0.60 32.60 -13.06
C GLY A 348 0.51 31.57 -13.21
N THR A 349 1.61 31.70 -12.46
CA THR A 349 2.77 30.80 -12.58
C THR A 349 3.40 30.45 -11.24
N THR A 350 3.90 29.22 -11.13
CA THR A 350 4.67 28.76 -9.97
C THR A 350 6.08 28.39 -10.42
N GLN A 351 7.09 28.98 -9.79
CA GLN A 351 8.50 28.77 -10.11
C GLN A 351 9.22 28.15 -8.91
N ALA A 352 10.10 27.19 -9.17
CA ALA A 352 10.98 26.57 -8.19
C ALA A 352 12.45 26.72 -8.60
N THR A 353 13.32 27.04 -7.64
CA THR A 353 14.76 27.18 -7.83
C THR A 353 15.53 26.37 -6.79
N LEU A 354 16.62 25.74 -7.21
CA LEU A 354 17.53 24.98 -6.36
C LEU A 354 18.97 25.13 -6.87
N GLY A 355 19.77 25.97 -6.21
CA GLY A 355 21.08 26.37 -6.73
C GLY A 355 20.94 27.06 -8.10
N SER A 356 21.60 26.51 -9.13
CA SER A 356 21.47 27.00 -10.52
C SER A 356 20.28 26.42 -11.28
N GLU A 357 19.63 25.38 -10.75
CA GLU A 357 18.50 24.71 -11.41
C GLU A 357 17.22 25.51 -11.20
N THR A 358 16.42 25.67 -12.26
CA THR A 358 15.14 26.39 -12.22
C THR A 358 14.10 25.67 -13.06
N ALA A 359 12.89 25.54 -12.52
CA ALA A 359 11.75 24.97 -13.23
C ALA A 359 10.48 25.79 -12.96
N ARG A 360 9.54 25.81 -13.91
CA ARG A 360 8.32 26.64 -13.83
C ARG A 360 7.09 25.90 -14.36
N VAL A 361 5.99 26.00 -13.61
CA VAL A 361 4.63 25.65 -14.05
C VAL A 361 3.92 26.92 -14.49
N ASP A 362 3.37 26.87 -15.68
CA ASP A 362 2.42 27.86 -16.21
C ASP A 362 1.01 27.28 -16.07
N TRP A 363 0.18 27.87 -15.21
CA TRP A 363 -1.16 27.36 -14.93
C TRP A 363 -2.09 27.37 -16.15
N THR A 364 -1.78 28.15 -17.19
CA THR A 364 -2.53 28.14 -18.46
C THR A 364 -2.30 26.86 -19.27
N LYS A 365 -1.23 26.12 -18.97
CA LYS A 365 -0.87 24.84 -19.61
C LYS A 365 -1.20 23.63 -18.74
N VAL A 366 -1.79 23.86 -17.56
CA VAL A 366 -2.21 22.80 -16.66
C VAL A 366 -3.60 22.33 -17.08
N GLU A 367 -3.64 21.13 -17.66
CA GLU A 367 -4.88 20.56 -18.21
C GLU A 367 -5.17 19.19 -17.59
N ARG A 368 -6.45 18.86 -17.47
CA ARG A 368 -6.89 17.51 -17.10
C ARG A 368 -6.78 16.58 -18.30
N ARG A 369 -6.08 15.46 -18.12
CA ARG A 369 -5.94 14.44 -19.15
C ARG A 369 -7.28 13.80 -19.47
N LYS A 370 -7.55 13.63 -20.75
CA LYS A 370 -8.72 12.93 -21.27
C LYS A 370 -8.37 11.46 -21.50
N PRO A 371 -9.35 10.54 -21.43
CA PRO A 371 -9.15 9.13 -21.77
C PRO A 371 -8.63 8.92 -23.21
N THR A 372 -8.89 9.86 -24.11
CA THR A 372 -8.47 9.82 -25.53
C THR A 372 -7.05 10.31 -25.77
N ASP A 373 -6.38 10.88 -24.77
CA ASP A 373 -5.02 11.39 -24.94
C ASP A 373 -4.06 10.20 -25.10
N ALA A 374 -3.13 10.26 -26.07
CA ALA A 374 -2.10 9.23 -26.25
C ALA A 374 -1.24 9.02 -24.98
N ALA A 375 -1.23 10.03 -24.09
CA ALA A 375 -0.60 10.01 -22.78
C ALA A 375 -1.45 9.36 -21.67
N GLY A 376 -2.75 9.16 -21.88
CA GLY A 376 -3.69 8.49 -20.96
C GLY A 376 -3.83 6.98 -21.19
N ALA A 377 -3.07 6.40 -22.14
CA ALA A 377 -3.08 4.96 -22.41
C ALA A 377 -2.51 4.15 -21.23
N ALA A 378 -3.11 2.98 -20.95
CA ALA A 378 -2.90 2.13 -19.77
C ALA A 378 -1.48 1.54 -19.56
N HIS A 379 -0.47 1.95 -20.34
CA HIS A 379 0.88 1.37 -20.34
C HIS A 379 2.01 2.40 -20.43
N GLN A 380 1.79 3.65 -20.03
CA GLN A 380 2.88 4.63 -20.00
C GLN A 380 3.90 4.32 -18.90
N THR A 381 5.17 4.22 -19.27
CA THR A 381 6.27 4.10 -18.32
C THR A 381 6.61 5.47 -17.75
N SER A 382 6.43 5.67 -16.45
CA SER A 382 7.02 6.84 -15.77
C SER A 382 8.50 6.61 -15.45
N THR A 383 9.31 7.67 -15.57
CA THR A 383 10.69 7.74 -15.09
C THR A 383 10.75 7.68 -13.56
N PHE A 384 9.78 8.27 -12.87
CA PHE A 384 9.57 8.17 -11.42
C PHE A 384 8.07 8.30 -11.08
N GLY A 385 7.62 7.54 -10.08
CA GLY A 385 6.25 7.64 -9.59
C GLY A 385 5.20 6.87 -10.40
N ALA A 386 3.95 7.01 -10.00
CA ALA A 386 2.82 6.38 -10.68
C ALA A 386 2.64 6.94 -12.10
N PRO A 387 2.25 6.11 -13.08
CA PRO A 387 1.85 6.63 -14.38
C PRO A 387 0.66 7.58 -14.22
N SER A 388 0.65 8.64 -15.02
CA SER A 388 -0.48 9.55 -15.08
C SER A 388 -1.66 8.84 -15.74
N ALA A 389 -2.85 9.02 -15.16
CA ALA A 389 -4.11 8.39 -15.58
C ALA A 389 -5.08 9.44 -16.12
N PRO A 390 -6.10 9.05 -16.90
CA PRO A 390 -7.19 9.96 -17.28
C PRO A 390 -7.81 10.64 -16.05
N GLY A 391 -8.19 11.90 -16.18
CA GLY A 391 -8.71 12.74 -15.10
C GLY A 391 -7.64 13.45 -14.26
N MET A 392 -6.38 12.98 -14.29
CA MET A 392 -5.26 13.63 -13.61
C MET A 392 -4.81 14.90 -14.32
N LEU A 393 -4.18 15.81 -13.57
CA LEU A 393 -3.52 16.97 -14.13
C LEU A 393 -2.27 16.59 -14.95
N SER A 394 -1.97 17.41 -15.94
CA SER A 394 -0.75 17.40 -16.74
C SER A 394 -0.12 18.79 -16.72
N GLY A 395 1.19 18.88 -16.98
CA GLY A 395 1.91 20.17 -16.97
C GLY A 395 2.11 20.80 -15.59
N ASN A 396 1.74 20.09 -14.51
CA ASN A 396 1.71 20.60 -13.14
C ASN A 396 2.85 20.07 -12.25
N THR A 397 3.85 19.41 -12.83
CA THR A 397 4.98 18.80 -12.12
C THR A 397 6.30 19.45 -12.52
N LEU A 398 7.22 19.60 -11.57
CA LEU A 398 8.58 20.10 -11.75
C LEU A 398 9.56 19.07 -11.22
N PHE A 399 10.74 19.00 -11.82
CA PHE A 399 11.83 18.17 -11.32
C PHE A 399 13.13 18.96 -11.36
N LEU A 400 13.83 19.00 -10.23
CA LEU A 400 15.13 19.65 -10.08
C LEU A 400 16.15 18.57 -9.66
N PRO A 401 17.16 18.24 -10.49
CA PRO A 401 18.16 17.24 -10.12
C PRO A 401 18.96 17.69 -8.89
N TRP A 402 19.55 16.74 -8.16
CA TRP A 402 20.43 17.10 -7.05
C TRP A 402 21.63 17.93 -7.54
N PRO A 403 21.85 19.12 -6.99
CA PRO A 403 23.01 19.95 -7.35
C PRO A 403 24.29 19.30 -6.82
N LYS A 404 25.43 19.63 -7.46
CA LYS A 404 26.75 19.13 -7.03
C LYS A 404 27.18 19.68 -5.66
N ALA A 405 26.72 20.87 -5.31
CA ALA A 405 26.98 21.47 -4.00
C ALA A 405 26.08 20.82 -2.94
N ALA A 406 26.68 20.42 -1.81
CA ALA A 406 25.93 19.94 -0.65
C ALA A 406 25.13 21.09 -0.02
N ASN A 407 23.97 20.77 0.56
CA ASN A 407 23.06 21.67 1.27
C ASN A 407 22.62 22.88 0.44
N GLN A 408 21.38 22.85 -0.05
CA GLN A 408 20.78 23.95 -0.80
C GLN A 408 19.41 24.27 -0.22
N THR A 409 18.94 25.50 -0.46
CA THR A 409 17.57 25.88 -0.14
C THR A 409 16.75 25.79 -1.41
N LEU A 410 15.71 24.96 -1.39
CA LEU A 410 14.65 25.00 -2.38
C LEU A 410 13.82 26.26 -2.13
N ALA A 411 13.71 27.14 -3.12
CA ALA A 411 12.79 28.28 -3.07
C ALA A 411 11.69 28.10 -4.11
N VAL A 412 10.44 28.23 -3.69
CA VAL A 412 9.26 28.12 -4.56
C VAL A 412 8.44 29.39 -4.42
N THR A 413 8.07 30.03 -5.54
CA THR A 413 7.26 31.25 -5.55
C THR A 413 6.07 31.09 -6.49
N HIS A 414 4.88 31.42 -6.00
CA HIS A 414 3.68 31.55 -6.81
C HIS A 414 3.37 33.01 -7.11
N GLN A 415 3.16 33.32 -8.38
CA GLN A 415 2.74 34.64 -8.86
C GLN A 415 1.43 34.47 -9.63
N GLY A 416 0.32 34.89 -9.03
CA GLY A 416 -1.00 34.72 -9.61
C GLY A 416 -2.11 34.78 -8.57
N THR A 417 -3.30 34.32 -8.96
CA THR A 417 -4.47 34.25 -8.08
C THR A 417 -4.61 32.86 -7.48
N GLY A 418 -5.16 32.78 -6.27
CA GLY A 418 -5.36 31.52 -5.57
C GLY A 418 -4.13 31.07 -4.78
N LYS A 419 -4.26 29.97 -4.04
CA LYS A 419 -3.21 29.40 -3.19
C LYS A 419 -3.04 27.92 -3.53
N PRO A 420 -2.15 27.57 -4.48
CA PRO A 420 -2.01 26.19 -4.89
C PRO A 420 -1.45 25.31 -3.77
N TRP A 421 -1.84 24.05 -3.76
CA TRP A 421 -1.20 23.02 -2.97
C TRP A 421 0.11 22.60 -3.64
N LEU A 422 1.20 22.62 -2.88
CA LEU A 422 2.54 22.23 -3.29
C LEU A 422 2.92 20.94 -2.56
N THR A 423 3.12 19.87 -3.33
CA THR A 423 3.83 18.68 -2.85
C THR A 423 5.30 18.80 -3.20
N VAL A 424 6.18 18.59 -2.22
CA VAL A 424 7.63 18.50 -2.41
C VAL A 424 8.10 17.11 -1.96
N GLN A 425 8.83 16.41 -2.82
CA GLN A 425 9.42 15.10 -2.52
C GLN A 425 10.92 15.12 -2.79
N SER A 426 11.71 14.72 -1.79
CA SER A 426 13.12 14.41 -1.93
C SER A 426 13.27 12.97 -2.40
N LEU A 427 13.91 12.76 -3.55
CA LEU A 427 14.06 11.46 -4.19
C LEU A 427 15.52 11.04 -4.21
N ALA A 428 15.82 9.81 -3.81
CA ALA A 428 17.17 9.27 -3.90
C ALA A 428 17.15 7.75 -4.07
N ALA A 429 18.19 7.22 -4.71
CA ALA A 429 18.46 5.78 -4.71
C ALA A 429 19.49 5.46 -3.61
N VAL A 430 19.02 4.95 -2.48
CA VAL A 430 19.86 4.65 -1.30
C VAL A 430 20.07 3.13 -1.19
N PRO A 431 21.28 2.61 -1.39
CA PRO A 431 21.56 1.18 -1.26
C PRO A 431 21.54 0.76 0.22
N ARG A 432 20.98 -0.42 0.49
CA ARG A 432 21.14 -1.10 1.78
C ARG A 432 22.50 -1.81 1.77
N THR A 433 23.43 -1.36 2.59
CA THR A 433 24.80 -1.92 2.65
C THR A 433 25.06 -2.75 3.91
N ALA A 434 24.22 -2.60 4.93
CA ALA A 434 24.24 -3.38 6.17
C ALA A 434 22.81 -3.79 6.54
N PRO A 435 22.61 -4.90 7.30
CA PRO A 435 21.30 -5.26 7.80
C PRO A 435 20.63 -4.13 8.59
N LEU A 436 19.30 -4.04 8.51
CA LEU A 436 18.48 -3.16 9.33
C LEU A 436 17.44 -4.01 10.04
N ASP A 437 17.52 -4.05 11.37
CA ASP A 437 16.60 -4.81 12.21
C ASP A 437 15.65 -3.83 12.93
N ALA A 438 14.35 -3.94 12.68
CA ALA A 438 13.30 -3.16 13.33
C ALA A 438 12.16 -4.10 13.74
N GLY A 439 12.43 -5.01 14.67
CA GLY A 439 11.48 -6.04 15.11
C GLY A 439 11.59 -7.38 14.37
N TYR A 440 12.19 -7.38 13.18
CA TYR A 440 12.64 -8.59 12.51
C TYR A 440 14.12 -8.51 12.17
N ARG A 441 14.78 -9.66 12.21
CA ARG A 441 16.09 -9.90 11.59
C ARG A 441 15.95 -11.03 10.59
N VAL A 442 16.52 -10.86 9.39
CA VAL A 442 16.51 -11.91 8.36
C VAL A 442 17.92 -12.25 7.89
N ARG A 443 18.20 -13.54 7.78
CA ARG A 443 19.44 -14.08 7.20
C ARG A 443 19.09 -14.94 6.00
N ARG A 444 19.83 -14.73 4.92
CA ARG A 444 19.72 -15.50 3.69
C ARG A 444 20.98 -16.31 3.46
N SER A 445 20.83 -17.59 3.18
CA SER A 445 21.92 -18.47 2.72
C SER A 445 21.51 -19.23 1.48
N VAL A 446 22.48 -19.53 0.62
CA VAL A 446 22.27 -20.21 -0.66
C VAL A 446 23.25 -21.37 -0.75
N VAL A 447 22.75 -22.56 -1.07
CA VAL A 447 23.58 -23.75 -1.30
C VAL A 447 23.18 -24.43 -2.61
N PRO A 448 24.12 -24.93 -3.42
CA PRO A 448 23.77 -25.72 -4.59
C PRO A 448 23.15 -27.06 -4.18
N VAL A 449 22.02 -27.39 -4.80
CA VAL A 449 21.39 -28.72 -4.77
C VAL A 449 21.95 -29.57 -5.89
N GLU A 450 22.12 -28.97 -7.06
CA GLU A 450 22.67 -29.58 -8.26
C GLU A 450 23.46 -28.53 -9.03
N GLN A 451 24.69 -28.87 -9.44
CA GLN A 451 25.49 -28.02 -10.33
C GLN A 451 25.53 -28.67 -11.71
N ALA A 452 25.21 -27.89 -12.73
CA ALA A 452 25.31 -28.32 -14.12
C ALA A 452 26.78 -28.52 -14.51
N ASP A 453 27.65 -27.59 -14.14
CA ASP A 453 29.10 -27.75 -14.23
C ASP A 453 29.68 -28.15 -12.87
N LYS A 454 29.86 -29.47 -12.69
CA LYS A 454 30.43 -30.06 -11.46
C LYS A 454 31.91 -29.69 -11.23
N SER A 455 32.58 -29.03 -12.18
CA SER A 455 33.95 -28.58 -12.02
C SER A 455 34.05 -27.21 -11.34
N LEU A 456 32.94 -26.49 -11.18
CA LEU A 456 32.93 -25.19 -10.53
C LEU A 456 33.11 -25.32 -9.01
N PRO A 457 33.93 -24.44 -8.38
CA PRO A 457 34.11 -24.45 -6.93
C PRO A 457 32.85 -23.93 -6.22
N ALA A 458 32.76 -24.19 -4.92
CA ALA A 458 31.67 -23.71 -4.08
C ALA A 458 31.52 -22.17 -4.19
N GLY A 459 30.28 -21.71 -4.34
CA GLY A 459 29.95 -20.29 -4.49
C GLY A 459 30.08 -19.75 -5.92
N GLN A 460 30.49 -20.57 -6.89
CA GLN A 460 30.39 -20.26 -8.32
C GLN A 460 29.23 -21.04 -8.95
N TYR A 461 28.49 -20.36 -9.82
CA TYR A 461 27.28 -20.91 -10.42
C TYR A 461 27.32 -20.87 -11.94
N SER A 462 26.77 -21.89 -12.58
CA SER A 462 26.51 -21.95 -14.02
C SER A 462 25.02 -21.94 -14.34
N ARG A 463 24.69 -21.57 -15.57
CA ARG A 463 23.38 -21.82 -16.14
C ARG A 463 23.05 -23.31 -16.04
N GLY A 464 21.86 -23.61 -15.55
CA GLY A 464 21.38 -24.96 -15.25
C GLY A 464 21.44 -25.34 -13.78
N ASP A 465 22.25 -24.64 -12.96
CA ASP A 465 22.38 -24.95 -11.54
C ASP A 465 21.04 -24.78 -10.80
N VAL A 466 20.80 -25.68 -9.86
CA VAL A 466 19.66 -25.67 -8.94
C VAL A 466 20.16 -25.31 -7.56
N LEU A 467 19.64 -24.23 -6.99
CA LEU A 467 20.08 -23.67 -5.72
C LEU A 467 18.96 -23.72 -4.69
N ARG A 468 19.28 -24.12 -3.46
CA ARG A 468 18.39 -24.00 -2.30
C ARG A 468 18.69 -22.71 -1.57
N VAL A 469 17.67 -21.87 -1.47
CA VAL A 469 17.70 -20.66 -0.66
C VAL A 469 17.09 -20.99 0.69
N THR A 470 17.75 -20.56 1.76
CA THR A 470 17.25 -20.67 3.13
C THR A 470 17.13 -19.28 3.72
N LEU A 471 15.92 -18.95 4.18
CA LEU A 471 15.63 -17.73 4.93
C LEU A 471 15.40 -18.09 6.39
N GLU A 472 16.18 -17.46 7.27
CA GLU A 472 16.05 -17.56 8.72
C GLU A 472 15.59 -16.20 9.24
N VAL A 473 14.41 -16.17 9.85
CA VAL A 473 13.80 -14.97 10.41
C VAL A 473 13.76 -15.11 11.92
N ASP A 474 14.35 -14.13 12.61
CA ASP A 474 14.20 -13.94 14.05
C ASP A 474 13.17 -12.80 14.26
N ALA A 475 12.00 -13.12 14.80
CA ALA A 475 10.94 -12.17 15.16
C ALA A 475 11.02 -11.80 16.64
N SER A 476 10.98 -10.51 16.97
CA SER A 476 11.05 -10.03 18.36
C SER A 476 9.69 -9.90 19.05
N ALA A 477 8.59 -10.09 18.31
CA ALA A 477 7.23 -10.00 18.81
C ALA A 477 6.26 -10.76 17.89
N ASP A 478 5.11 -11.12 18.46
CA ASP A 478 3.97 -11.66 17.75
C ASP A 478 3.34 -10.64 16.80
N MET A 479 3.15 -11.01 15.53
CA MET A 479 2.52 -10.16 14.51
C MET A 479 1.60 -10.93 13.59
N THR A 480 0.55 -10.28 13.08
CA THR A 480 -0.31 -10.82 12.00
C THR A 480 0.05 -10.17 10.68
N TRP A 481 -0.28 -10.86 9.59
CA TRP A 481 -0.07 -10.39 8.22
C TRP A 481 1.38 -9.99 7.94
N VAL A 482 2.30 -10.95 8.14
CA VAL A 482 3.73 -10.76 7.88
C VAL A 482 4.09 -11.27 6.49
N ALA A 483 4.80 -10.46 5.71
CA ALA A 483 5.33 -10.85 4.41
C ALA A 483 6.86 -11.03 4.48
N ILE A 484 7.35 -12.15 3.97
CA ILE A 484 8.77 -12.41 3.72
C ILE A 484 8.98 -12.34 2.21
N THR A 485 9.77 -11.39 1.74
CA THR A 485 10.10 -11.17 0.32
C THR A 485 11.59 -11.38 0.08
N ASP A 486 11.94 -12.33 -0.78
CA ASP A 486 13.33 -12.54 -1.23
C ASP A 486 13.44 -12.45 -2.77
N PRO A 487 14.12 -11.42 -3.30
CA PRO A 487 14.37 -11.29 -4.73
C PRO A 487 15.20 -12.43 -5.33
N ILE A 488 14.93 -12.79 -6.57
CA ILE A 488 15.68 -13.82 -7.30
C ILE A 488 16.47 -13.22 -8.47
N PRO A 489 17.56 -13.87 -8.93
CA PRO A 489 18.29 -13.42 -10.12
C PRO A 489 17.39 -13.37 -11.35
N GLY A 490 17.55 -12.32 -12.17
CA GLY A 490 16.75 -12.15 -13.38
C GLY A 490 16.83 -13.36 -14.31
N GLY A 491 15.68 -13.93 -14.67
CA GLY A 491 15.58 -15.13 -15.51
C GLY A 491 15.74 -16.46 -14.77
N ALA A 492 15.96 -16.46 -13.45
CA ALA A 492 15.82 -17.67 -12.65
C ALA A 492 14.34 -18.08 -12.52
N THR A 493 14.09 -19.35 -12.25
CA THR A 493 12.75 -19.90 -12.00
C THR A 493 12.68 -20.44 -10.58
N ILE A 494 11.63 -20.09 -9.83
CA ILE A 494 11.32 -20.70 -8.53
C ILE A 494 10.62 -22.03 -8.79
N LEU A 495 11.18 -23.12 -8.27
CA LEU A 495 10.63 -24.46 -8.42
C LEU A 495 9.48 -24.71 -7.42
N GLY A 496 8.73 -25.80 -7.64
CA GLY A 496 7.64 -26.22 -6.75
C GLY A 496 6.25 -25.66 -7.08
N SER A 497 6.03 -25.18 -8.32
CA SER A 497 4.72 -24.71 -8.81
C SER A 497 3.83 -25.81 -9.43
N GLY A 498 4.22 -27.09 -9.32
CA GLY A 498 3.37 -28.23 -9.68
C GLY A 498 3.38 -28.67 -11.15
N LEU A 499 4.32 -28.19 -11.98
CA LEU A 499 4.42 -28.58 -13.39
C LEU A 499 5.78 -29.22 -13.68
N GLY A 500 5.89 -30.53 -13.44
CA GLY A 500 6.99 -31.38 -13.89
C GLY A 500 7.60 -32.24 -12.79
N ARG A 501 7.82 -33.53 -13.09
CA ARG A 501 8.44 -34.53 -12.21
C ARG A 501 9.81 -34.09 -11.67
N ASP A 502 10.58 -33.34 -12.46
CA ASP A 502 11.90 -32.82 -12.07
C ASP A 502 11.81 -31.72 -11.00
N SER A 503 10.69 -30.96 -10.96
CA SER A 503 10.48 -29.94 -9.94
C SER A 503 10.23 -30.57 -8.57
N GLU A 504 9.49 -31.68 -8.51
CA GLU A 504 9.22 -32.40 -7.25
C GLU A 504 10.51 -32.96 -6.63
N ILE A 505 11.38 -33.56 -7.44
CA ILE A 505 12.68 -34.09 -6.98
C ILE A 505 13.61 -32.95 -6.51
N ALA A 506 13.68 -31.84 -7.25
CA ALA A 506 14.54 -30.71 -6.88
C ALA A 506 14.09 -30.00 -5.59
N THR A 507 12.77 -29.99 -5.32
CA THR A 507 12.19 -29.47 -4.07
C THR A 507 12.22 -30.48 -2.92
N GLN A 508 12.64 -31.73 -3.17
CA GLN A 508 12.68 -32.76 -2.15
C GLN A 508 13.64 -32.35 -1.01
N GLY A 509 13.11 -32.35 0.21
CA GLY A 509 13.84 -31.96 1.41
C GLY A 509 13.89 -30.45 1.69
N GLU A 510 13.09 -29.62 1.00
CA GLU A 510 12.78 -28.29 1.51
C GLU A 510 12.18 -28.39 2.92
N LYS A 511 12.80 -27.69 3.88
CA LYS A 511 12.36 -27.68 5.26
C LYS A 511 11.71 -26.36 5.60
N ARG A 512 10.60 -26.46 6.34
CA ARG A 512 9.98 -25.36 7.06
C ARG A 512 9.92 -25.70 8.53
N THR A 513 10.37 -24.78 9.37
CA THR A 513 10.27 -24.92 10.82
C THR A 513 9.81 -23.60 11.43
N GLY A 514 9.19 -23.70 12.61
CA GLY A 514 8.56 -22.57 13.30
C GLY A 514 7.04 -22.66 13.27
N ASN A 515 6.39 -21.86 14.10
CA ASN A 515 4.96 -21.97 14.39
C ASN A 515 4.11 -20.92 13.63
N GLY A 516 4.65 -20.35 12.55
CA GLY A 516 3.94 -19.36 11.73
C GLY A 516 2.79 -19.98 10.92
N TRP A 517 1.68 -19.25 10.82
CA TRP A 517 0.48 -19.65 10.09
C TRP A 517 0.55 -19.15 8.65
N LEU A 518 1.01 -20.00 7.72
CA LEU A 518 1.15 -19.63 6.32
C LEU A 518 -0.23 -19.38 5.66
N ALA A 519 -0.42 -18.17 5.13
CA ALA A 519 -1.60 -17.80 4.35
C ALA A 519 -1.38 -18.08 2.85
N PHE A 520 -0.29 -17.61 2.27
CA PHE A 520 -0.09 -17.64 0.82
C PHE A 520 1.38 -17.61 0.42
N GLU A 521 1.69 -18.13 -0.77
CA GLU A 521 3.01 -18.01 -1.38
C GLU A 521 2.90 -17.54 -2.83
N GLU A 522 3.66 -16.52 -3.15
CA GLU A 522 3.79 -16.00 -4.49
C GLU A 522 5.16 -16.38 -5.05
N ARG A 523 5.14 -17.10 -6.18
CA ARG A 523 6.34 -17.46 -6.94
C ARG A 523 6.36 -16.63 -8.22
N SER A 524 6.89 -15.42 -8.14
CA SER A 524 6.97 -14.49 -9.28
C SER A 524 8.33 -14.58 -9.99
N PHE A 525 8.45 -13.91 -11.15
CA PHE A 525 9.73 -13.76 -11.84
C PHE A 525 10.70 -12.79 -11.15
N GLU A 526 10.21 -11.97 -10.22
CA GLU A 526 11.01 -10.94 -9.52
C GLU A 526 11.49 -11.41 -8.14
N ALA A 527 10.63 -12.13 -7.42
CA ALA A 527 10.86 -12.54 -6.04
C ALA A 527 10.00 -13.74 -5.62
N PHE A 528 10.49 -14.47 -4.63
CA PHE A 528 9.68 -15.35 -3.80
C PHE A 528 9.04 -14.52 -2.67
N ARG A 529 7.73 -14.66 -2.45
CA ARG A 529 7.04 -14.04 -1.32
C ARG A 529 6.25 -15.07 -0.53
N SER A 530 6.40 -15.06 0.78
CA SER A 530 5.65 -15.92 1.70
C SER A 530 4.88 -15.06 2.70
N TYR A 531 3.57 -15.25 2.79
CA TYR A 531 2.66 -14.47 3.61
C TYR A 531 2.15 -15.32 4.77
N TYR A 532 2.23 -14.76 5.98
CA TYR A 532 1.78 -15.41 7.20
C TYR A 532 0.61 -14.63 7.78
N GLU A 533 -0.52 -15.31 8.02
CA GLU A 533 -1.66 -14.74 8.76
C GLU A 533 -1.21 -14.36 10.18
N TYR A 534 -0.34 -15.17 10.78
CA TYR A 534 0.26 -14.94 12.08
C TYR A 534 1.71 -15.48 12.10
N LEU A 535 2.64 -14.68 12.61
CA LEU A 535 4.03 -15.05 12.83
C LEU A 535 4.35 -14.80 14.32
N PRO A 536 4.54 -15.86 15.13
CA PRO A 536 4.85 -15.69 16.54
C PRO A 536 6.28 -15.18 16.73
N GLU A 537 6.53 -14.61 17.91
CA GLU A 537 7.88 -14.33 18.40
C GLU A 537 8.76 -15.60 18.32
N GLY A 538 10.03 -15.40 17.95
CA GLY A 538 11.01 -16.46 17.85
C GLY A 538 11.47 -16.71 16.42
N LYS A 539 11.90 -17.95 16.15
CA LYS A 539 12.60 -18.29 14.90
C LYS A 539 11.70 -18.99 13.92
N VAL A 540 11.68 -18.49 12.69
CA VAL A 540 11.07 -19.17 11.54
C VAL A 540 12.13 -19.41 10.49
N LYS A 541 12.13 -20.62 9.94
CA LYS A 541 13.01 -21.01 8.84
C LYS A 541 12.16 -21.53 7.71
N LEU A 542 12.41 -21.02 6.52
CA LEU A 542 11.79 -21.51 5.30
C LEU A 542 12.85 -21.69 4.22
N GLN A 543 12.63 -22.67 3.37
CA GLN A 543 13.47 -22.97 2.22
C GLN A 543 12.63 -22.95 0.96
N TYR A 544 13.25 -22.51 -0.13
CA TYR A 544 12.70 -22.64 -1.47
C TYR A 544 13.83 -22.84 -2.46
N THR A 545 13.53 -23.45 -3.59
CA THR A 545 14.53 -23.83 -4.59
C THR A 545 14.36 -23.00 -5.87
N ILE A 546 15.48 -22.58 -6.45
CA ILE A 546 15.53 -21.86 -7.73
C ILE A 546 16.40 -22.60 -8.74
N ARG A 547 16.09 -22.48 -10.03
CA ARG A 547 16.95 -22.87 -11.14
C ARG A 547 17.47 -21.64 -11.86
N LEU A 548 18.76 -21.59 -12.14
CA LEU A 548 19.39 -20.50 -12.89
C LEU A 548 19.32 -20.77 -14.40
N ASN A 549 18.59 -19.96 -15.17
CA ASN A 549 18.43 -20.20 -16.62
C ASN A 549 19.27 -19.30 -17.52
N ASN A 550 19.83 -18.21 -16.98
CA ASN A 550 20.57 -17.22 -17.76
C ASN A 550 21.94 -16.95 -17.14
N ALA A 551 22.96 -16.83 -17.99
CA ALA A 551 24.27 -16.36 -17.59
C ALA A 551 24.31 -14.83 -17.53
N GLY A 552 25.11 -14.29 -16.62
CA GLY A 552 25.23 -12.85 -16.42
C GLY A 552 25.59 -12.47 -14.99
N ASN A 553 25.58 -11.16 -14.72
CA ASN A 553 25.74 -10.59 -13.39
C ASN A 553 24.42 -9.96 -12.97
N PHE A 554 23.83 -10.46 -11.88
CA PHE A 554 22.51 -10.05 -11.42
C PHE A 554 22.63 -9.33 -10.07
N ALA A 555 22.24 -8.06 -10.04
CA ALA A 555 22.07 -7.33 -8.78
C ALA A 555 20.74 -7.74 -8.13
N LEU A 556 20.75 -7.94 -6.81
CA LEU A 556 19.56 -8.32 -6.04
C LEU A 556 19.20 -7.20 -5.06
N PRO A 557 17.94 -6.74 -5.02
CA PRO A 557 17.44 -5.95 -3.90
C PRO A 557 17.58 -6.72 -2.57
N PRO A 558 17.48 -6.04 -1.42
CA PRO A 558 17.51 -6.68 -0.11
C PRO A 558 16.38 -7.69 0.08
N THR A 559 16.66 -8.73 0.85
CA THR A 559 15.62 -9.59 1.44
C THR A 559 14.90 -8.78 2.52
N ARG A 560 13.56 -8.80 2.53
CA ARG A 560 12.76 -8.01 3.48
C ARG A 560 11.72 -8.88 4.19
N VAL A 561 11.55 -8.67 5.48
CA VAL A 561 10.44 -9.18 6.29
C VAL A 561 9.70 -7.98 6.84
N GLU A 562 8.37 -7.94 6.78
CA GLU A 562 7.60 -6.84 7.36
C GLU A 562 6.18 -7.25 7.76
N ALA A 563 5.67 -6.64 8.83
CA ALA A 563 4.26 -6.69 9.18
C ALA A 563 3.48 -5.65 8.35
N LEU A 564 2.49 -6.10 7.57
CA LEU A 564 1.83 -5.28 6.55
C LEU A 564 0.98 -4.13 7.12
N TYR A 565 0.53 -4.27 8.37
CA TYR A 565 -0.31 -3.28 9.07
C TYR A 565 0.37 -2.66 10.30
N ALA A 566 1.63 -3.04 10.58
CA ALA A 566 2.52 -2.45 11.59
C ALA A 566 3.88 -2.15 10.92
N PRO A 567 3.95 -1.16 10.01
CA PRO A 567 5.06 -0.95 9.08
C PRO A 567 6.39 -0.59 9.76
N GLU A 568 6.35 -0.18 11.03
CA GLU A 568 7.52 -0.03 11.90
C GLU A 568 8.19 -1.37 12.26
N MET A 569 7.46 -2.48 12.14
CA MET A 569 7.94 -3.83 12.38
C MET A 569 8.43 -4.47 11.07
N PHE A 570 9.73 -4.34 10.79
CA PHE A 570 10.36 -4.89 9.60
C PHE A 570 11.82 -5.31 9.83
N GLY A 571 12.41 -5.97 8.84
CA GLY A 571 13.82 -6.31 8.81
C GLY A 571 14.31 -6.41 7.37
N GLU A 572 15.50 -5.92 7.09
CA GLU A 572 16.12 -5.97 5.76
C GLU A 572 17.54 -6.50 5.83
N SER A 573 17.89 -7.38 4.87
CA SER A 573 19.24 -7.90 4.73
C SER A 573 19.73 -7.71 3.28
N PRO A 574 20.89 -7.05 3.07
CA PRO A 574 21.40 -6.82 1.73
C PRO A 574 21.82 -8.13 1.05
N ASN A 575 21.54 -8.24 -0.24
CA ASN A 575 21.91 -9.40 -1.05
C ASN A 575 23.16 -9.10 -1.88
N ALA A 576 24.11 -10.04 -1.90
CA ALA A 576 25.26 -9.96 -2.79
C ALA A 576 24.84 -10.18 -4.26
N PRO A 577 25.50 -9.54 -5.25
CA PRO A 577 25.28 -9.83 -6.65
C PRO A 577 25.54 -11.31 -6.97
N VAL A 578 24.72 -11.89 -7.84
CA VAL A 578 24.87 -13.29 -8.29
C VAL A 578 25.50 -13.30 -9.66
N ARG A 579 26.66 -13.94 -9.79
CA ARG A 579 27.33 -14.20 -11.07
C ARG A 579 27.01 -15.61 -11.54
N VAL A 580 26.49 -15.72 -12.76
CA VAL A 580 26.14 -17.00 -13.40
C VAL A 580 26.92 -17.14 -14.69
N LEU A 581 27.68 -18.21 -14.81
CA LEU A 581 28.48 -18.54 -15.99
C LEU A 581 27.62 -19.25 -17.05
N GLN A 582 28.02 -19.19 -18.32
CA GLN A 582 27.28 -19.81 -19.44
C GLN A 582 27.12 -21.33 -19.29
N GLY A 583 27.99 -21.97 -18.50
CA GLY A 583 28.19 -23.42 -18.51
C GLY A 583 29.01 -23.84 -19.72
N LYS A 584 29.63 -25.02 -19.67
CA LYS A 584 30.26 -25.64 -20.84
C LYS A 584 29.24 -26.31 -21.74
#